data_AF-A0A354FWH5-F1
#
_entry.id   AF-A0A354FWH5-F1
#
_cell.length_a   1.000
_cell.length_b   1.000
_cell.length_c   1.000
_cell.angle_alpha   90.00
_cell.angle_beta   90.00
_cell.angle_gamma   90.00
#
_symmetry.space_group_name_H-M   'P 1'
#
loop_
_entity.id
_entity.type
_entity.pdbx_description
1 polymer ?
#
loop_
_entity_poly.entity_id
_entity_poly.type
_entity_poly.pdbx_seq_one_letter_code
_entity_poly.pdbx_strand_id
1 'polypeptide(L)'
;LNFLDGMDMSSVFPVGKTRLFDGLEEAAKIARNWPSNSATLLLVSDGDTVPATGMPKMPPSIDGVLVMGVGNPTKGSMIDGRQSRQDVGALQQIASRLGGQYHDGNMRHVPSSVLNGLGSLKTDGGGLKLTLREYALITGISSA
;
A
#
# COMPACT_ATOMS: atom_id res chain seq x y z
N LEU A 1 -1.52 -2.99 -19.56
CA LEU A 1 -1.81 -1.60 -19.95
C LEU A 1 -1.83 -0.75 -18.69
N ASN A 2 -0.88 0.18 -18.54
CA ASN A 2 -0.95 1.20 -17.52
C ASN A 2 -1.80 2.34 -18.08
N PHE A 3 -3.02 2.50 -17.59
CA PHE A 3 -3.95 3.54 -18.07
C PHE A 3 -3.40 4.95 -17.79
N LEU A 4 -2.44 5.12 -16.89
CA LEU A 4 -1.89 6.42 -16.48
C LEU A 4 -0.62 6.79 -17.24
N ASP A 5 -0.15 5.96 -18.17
CA ASP A 5 1.10 6.22 -18.89
C ASP A 5 0.87 7.30 -19.97
N GLY A 6 1.55 8.44 -19.83
CA GLY A 6 1.50 9.55 -20.80
C GLY A 6 0.40 10.59 -20.62
N MET A 7 -0.44 10.49 -19.57
CA MET A 7 -1.41 11.56 -19.24
C MET A 7 -0.89 12.50 -18.17
N ASP A 8 -1.01 13.81 -18.39
CA ASP A 8 -0.78 14.80 -17.37
C ASP A 8 -1.88 14.67 -16.30
N MET A 9 -1.51 14.17 -15.12
CA MET A 9 -2.43 13.95 -14.00
C MET A 9 -3.20 15.21 -13.60
N SER A 10 -2.64 16.40 -13.81
CA SER A 10 -3.29 17.67 -13.51
C SER A 10 -4.43 18.02 -14.50
N SER A 11 -4.40 17.42 -15.69
CA SER A 11 -5.44 17.55 -16.71
C SER A 11 -6.60 16.57 -16.51
N VAL A 12 -6.33 15.42 -15.89
CA VAL A 12 -7.31 14.33 -15.68
C VAL A 12 -7.99 14.42 -14.31
N PHE A 13 -7.28 14.92 -13.30
CA PHE A 13 -7.82 15.10 -11.96
C PHE A 13 -7.80 16.58 -11.59
N PRO A 14 -8.98 17.21 -11.36
CA PRO A 14 -9.04 18.60 -10.97
C PRO A 14 -8.25 18.79 -9.68
N VAL A 15 -7.30 19.73 -9.71
CA VAL A 15 -6.50 20.11 -8.55
C VAL A 15 -7.46 20.58 -7.44
N GLY A 16 -7.35 19.98 -6.26
CA GLY A 16 -8.27 20.23 -5.16
C GLY A 16 -7.77 19.59 -3.86
N LYS A 17 -8.52 19.79 -2.77
CA LYS A 17 -8.16 19.24 -1.45
C LYS A 17 -8.11 17.71 -1.49
N THR A 18 -7.12 17.13 -0.83
CA THR A 18 -6.96 15.67 -0.71
C THR A 18 -8.19 15.05 -0.02
N ARG A 19 -8.93 14.23 -0.76
CA ARG A 19 -10.13 13.52 -0.30
C ARG A 19 -9.80 12.09 0.15
N LEU A 20 -8.90 11.98 1.13
CA LEU A 20 -8.34 10.69 1.56
C LEU A 20 -9.44 9.75 2.09
N PHE A 21 -10.42 10.29 2.82
CA PHE A 21 -11.45 9.48 3.46
C PHE A 21 -12.46 8.95 2.46
N ASP A 22 -12.81 9.74 1.45
CA ASP A 22 -13.67 9.26 0.36
C ASP A 22 -13.02 8.10 -0.40
N GLY A 23 -11.69 8.17 -0.61
CA GLY A 23 -10.93 7.07 -1.20
C GLY A 23 -10.95 5.81 -0.34
N LEU A 24 -10.77 5.95 0.99
CA LEU A 24 -10.86 4.83 1.92
C LEU A 24 -12.27 4.23 1.99
N GLU A 25 -13.31 5.05 1.97
CA GLU A 25 -14.70 4.59 1.93
C GLU A 25 -14.99 3.81 0.65
N GLU A 26 -14.52 4.30 -0.49
CA GLU A 26 -14.73 3.62 -1.77
C GLU A 26 -13.96 2.30 -1.85
N ALA A 27 -12.72 2.28 -1.35
CA ALA A 27 -11.96 1.03 -1.20
C ALA A 27 -12.70 0.02 -0.31
N ALA A 28 -13.27 0.47 0.81
CA ALA A 28 -14.06 -0.37 1.70
C ALA A 28 -15.36 -0.88 1.05
N LYS A 29 -16.02 -0.09 0.19
CA LYS A 29 -17.19 -0.52 -0.58
C LYS A 29 -16.81 -1.60 -1.60
N ILE A 30 -15.75 -1.38 -2.37
CA ILE A 30 -15.27 -2.33 -3.39
C ILE A 30 -14.88 -3.66 -2.74
N ALA A 31 -14.13 -3.61 -1.63
CA ALA A 31 -13.64 -4.81 -0.96
C ALA A 31 -14.71 -5.54 -0.12
N ARG A 32 -15.89 -4.94 0.11
CA ARG A 32 -16.89 -5.44 1.07
C ARG A 32 -17.29 -6.90 0.88
N ASN A 33 -17.41 -7.33 -0.37
CA ASN A 33 -17.90 -8.66 -0.74
C ASN A 33 -16.77 -9.66 -1.04
N TRP A 34 -15.51 -9.28 -0.83
CA TRP A 34 -14.39 -10.19 -1.01
C TRP A 34 -14.29 -11.19 0.15
N PRO A 35 -13.64 -12.35 -0.06
CA PRO A 35 -13.40 -13.29 1.02
C PRO A 35 -12.67 -12.63 2.19
N SER A 36 -12.95 -13.10 3.41
CA SER A 36 -12.27 -12.56 4.59
C SER A 36 -10.76 -12.76 4.49
N ASN A 37 -10.01 -11.76 4.95
CA ASN A 37 -8.55 -11.75 4.96
C ASN A 37 -7.89 -11.96 3.59
N SER A 38 -8.55 -11.57 2.49
CA SER A 38 -8.05 -11.82 1.14
C SER A 38 -7.32 -10.65 0.50
N ALA A 39 -7.31 -9.48 1.12
CA ALA A 39 -6.77 -8.26 0.54
C ALA A 39 -5.95 -7.42 1.51
N THR A 40 -5.04 -6.65 0.96
CA THR A 40 -4.23 -5.66 1.66
C THR A 40 -4.58 -4.28 1.11
N LEU A 41 -4.76 -3.30 2.00
CA LEU A 41 -4.94 -1.91 1.64
C LEU A 41 -3.59 -1.18 1.68
N LEU A 42 -3.15 -0.64 0.54
CA LEU A 42 -2.01 0.26 0.44
C LEU A 42 -2.50 1.69 0.27
N LEU A 43 -2.26 2.53 1.29
CA LEU A 43 -2.53 3.97 1.24
C LEU A 43 -1.24 4.71 0.95
N VAL A 44 -1.13 5.38 -0.19
CA VAL A 44 0.04 6.20 -0.55
C VAL A 44 -0.35 7.67 -0.47
N SER A 45 0.29 8.45 0.39
CA SER A 45 -0.07 9.87 0.58
C SER A 45 1.10 10.69 1.16
N ASP A 46 1.07 12.00 0.92
CA ASP A 46 1.92 13.01 1.57
C ASP A 46 1.32 13.53 2.89
N GLY A 47 0.06 13.23 3.22
CA GLY A 47 -0.53 13.51 4.53
C GLY A 47 -0.98 14.96 4.77
N ASP A 48 -0.91 15.84 3.78
CA ASP A 48 -1.11 17.29 3.94
C ASP A 48 -2.57 17.71 4.23
N THR A 49 -3.54 16.78 4.25
CA THR A 49 -4.94 17.09 4.60
C THR A 49 -5.72 15.90 5.16
N VAL A 50 -5.45 15.53 6.41
CA VAL A 50 -6.15 14.42 7.10
C VAL A 50 -7.16 14.96 8.12
N PRO A 51 -8.47 14.69 7.97
CA PRO A 51 -9.47 15.05 8.97
C PRO A 51 -9.27 14.31 10.30
N ALA A 52 -9.47 15.01 11.44
CA ALA A 52 -9.34 14.42 12.77
C ALA A 52 -10.41 13.35 13.11
N THR A 53 -11.54 13.33 12.41
CA THR A 53 -12.71 12.48 12.71
C THR A 53 -13.32 11.88 11.45
N GLY A 54 -13.96 10.71 11.56
CA GLY A 54 -14.65 10.06 10.45
C GLY A 54 -13.88 8.95 9.72
N MET A 55 -12.87 8.35 10.36
CA MET A 55 -12.12 7.25 9.75
C MET A 55 -13.06 6.06 9.44
N PRO A 56 -13.17 5.63 8.18
CA PRO A 56 -14.03 4.51 7.83
C PRO A 56 -13.50 3.19 8.42
N LYS A 57 -14.41 2.33 8.83
CA LYS A 57 -14.07 0.98 9.29
C LYS A 57 -13.82 0.08 8.07
N MET A 58 -12.66 -0.56 8.02
CA MET A 58 -12.34 -1.50 6.95
C MET A 58 -13.17 -2.77 7.05
N PRO A 59 -13.62 -3.34 5.91
CA PRO A 59 -14.35 -4.59 5.89
C PRO A 59 -13.44 -5.78 6.27
N PRO A 60 -14.00 -6.92 6.72
CA PRO A 60 -13.22 -8.12 7.08
C PRO A 60 -12.39 -8.74 5.96
N SER A 61 -12.58 -8.32 4.72
CA SER A 61 -11.76 -8.73 3.57
C SER A 61 -10.38 -8.10 3.56
N ILE A 62 -10.22 -6.93 4.20
CA ILE A 62 -8.92 -6.27 4.36
C ILE A 62 -8.23 -6.86 5.59
N ASP A 63 -7.22 -7.68 5.35
CA ASP A 63 -6.42 -8.34 6.40
C ASP A 63 -5.40 -7.38 7.03
N GLY A 64 -4.88 -6.45 6.23
CA GLY A 64 -3.85 -5.53 6.68
C GLY A 64 -3.86 -4.22 5.90
N VAL A 65 -3.34 -3.18 6.56
CA VAL A 65 -3.22 -1.83 5.99
C VAL A 65 -1.76 -1.38 6.08
N LEU A 66 -1.21 -0.93 4.95
CA LEU A 66 0.09 -0.27 4.86
C LEU A 66 -0.12 1.17 4.41
N VAL A 67 0.31 2.12 5.24
CA VAL A 67 0.32 3.54 4.91
C VAL A 67 1.74 3.91 4.50
N MET A 68 1.92 4.27 3.24
CA MET A 68 3.18 4.70 2.66
C MET A 68 3.21 6.21 2.51
N GLY A 69 4.11 6.85 3.25
CA GLY A 69 4.40 8.26 3.08
C GLY A 69 5.20 8.51 1.82
N VAL A 70 4.81 9.48 1.00
CA VAL A 70 5.58 9.94 -0.18
C VAL A 70 5.74 11.44 -0.14
N GLY A 71 6.84 11.95 -0.69
CA GLY A 71 7.15 13.38 -0.69
C GLY A 71 8.16 13.73 0.39
N ASN A 72 8.78 14.91 0.29
CA ASN A 72 9.90 15.26 1.16
C ASN A 72 9.40 15.88 2.49
N PRO A 73 9.73 15.30 3.66
CA PRO A 73 9.30 15.82 4.96
C PRO A 73 10.00 17.14 5.35
N THR A 74 11.17 17.41 4.78
CA THR A 74 12.00 18.58 5.12
C THR A 74 11.90 19.72 4.11
N LYS A 75 11.64 19.40 2.84
CA LYS A 75 11.49 20.39 1.75
C LYS A 75 10.08 20.30 1.18
N GLY A 76 9.26 21.30 1.46
CA GLY A 76 7.96 21.41 0.83
C GLY A 76 8.08 21.81 -0.64
N SER A 77 7.19 21.26 -1.46
CA SER A 77 6.95 21.77 -2.81
C SER A 77 5.73 22.67 -2.79
N MET A 78 5.74 23.68 -3.65
CA MET A 78 4.54 24.48 -3.89
C MET A 78 3.58 23.66 -4.76
N ILE A 79 2.45 23.27 -4.19
CA ILE A 79 1.35 22.65 -4.91
C ILE A 79 0.11 23.50 -4.64
N ASP A 80 -0.54 23.99 -5.70
CA ASP A 80 -1.78 24.78 -5.61
C ASP A 80 -1.67 26.02 -4.68
N GLY A 81 -0.54 26.72 -4.72
CA GLY A 81 -0.31 27.92 -3.90
C GLY A 81 -0.10 27.64 -2.40
N ARG A 82 -0.04 26.37 -1.98
CA ARG A 82 0.27 25.94 -0.62
C ARG A 82 1.62 25.22 -0.57
N GLN A 83 2.31 25.34 0.56
CA GLN A 83 3.49 24.54 0.85
C GLN A 83 3.03 23.13 1.26
N SER A 84 3.01 22.19 0.31
CA SER A 84 2.77 20.77 0.62
C SER A 84 4.06 20.17 1.16
N ARG A 85 3.95 19.54 2.33
CA ARG A 85 5.03 18.81 3.00
C ARG A 85 4.49 17.49 3.48
N GLN A 86 5.37 16.49 3.51
CA GLN A 86 4.98 15.21 4.08
C GLN A 86 4.69 15.35 5.59
N ASP A 87 3.45 15.10 6.00
CA ASP A 87 3.07 15.04 7.42
C ASP A 87 3.13 13.61 7.93
N VAL A 88 4.31 13.24 8.43
CA VAL A 88 4.58 11.92 9.00
C VAL A 88 3.66 11.62 10.19
N GLY A 89 3.37 12.61 11.03
CA GLY A 89 2.54 12.43 12.22
C GLY A 89 1.10 12.11 11.87
N ALA A 90 0.53 12.83 10.90
CA ALA A 90 -0.81 12.56 10.39
C ALA A 90 -0.90 11.16 9.76
N LEU A 91 0.09 10.75 8.97
CA LEU A 91 0.11 9.42 8.34
C LEU A 91 0.26 8.28 9.36
N GLN A 92 1.08 8.45 10.39
CA GLN A 92 1.18 7.50 11.50
C GLN A 92 -0.14 7.37 12.27
N GLN A 93 -0.82 8.49 12.51
CA GLN A 93 -2.14 8.48 13.14
C GLN A 93 -3.17 7.73 12.29
N ILE A 94 -3.16 7.92 10.97
CA ILE A 94 -4.03 7.15 10.06
C ILE A 94 -3.73 5.65 10.17
N ALA A 95 -2.45 5.26 10.08
CA ALA A 95 -2.05 3.87 10.18
C ALA A 95 -2.56 3.23 11.47
N SER A 96 -2.36 3.89 12.61
CA SER A 96 -2.84 3.41 13.91
C SER A 96 -4.37 3.25 13.94
N ARG A 97 -5.13 4.21 13.40
CA ARG A 97 -6.60 4.15 13.38
C ARG A 97 -7.15 3.07 12.45
N LEU A 98 -6.42 2.74 11.37
CA LEU A 98 -6.74 1.65 10.47
C LEU A 98 -6.21 0.29 10.96
N GLY A 99 -5.52 0.24 12.09
CA GLY A 99 -4.87 -0.99 12.59
C GLY A 99 -3.69 -1.46 11.73
N GLY A 100 -3.12 -0.56 10.93
CA GLY A 100 -2.04 -0.82 10.00
C GLY A 100 -0.68 -0.32 10.46
N GLN A 101 0.28 -0.34 9.53
CA GLN A 101 1.63 0.16 9.75
C GLN A 101 1.95 1.34 8.84
N TYR A 102 2.74 2.28 9.33
CA TYR A 102 3.29 3.37 8.54
C TYR A 102 4.70 3.03 8.05
N HIS A 103 5.00 3.38 6.81
CA HIS A 103 6.33 3.32 6.23
C HIS A 103 6.62 4.59 5.45
N ASP A 104 7.80 5.18 5.65
CA ASP A 104 8.27 6.27 4.80
C ASP A 104 8.83 5.71 3.49
N GLY A 105 8.11 5.93 2.39
CA GLY A 105 8.46 5.46 1.06
C GLY A 105 9.67 6.17 0.44
N ASN A 106 10.18 7.24 1.08
CA ASN A 106 11.47 7.82 0.69
C ASN A 106 12.67 7.03 1.23
N MET A 107 12.45 6.15 2.21
CA MET A 107 13.48 5.23 2.68
C MET A 107 13.68 4.08 1.66
N ARG A 108 14.63 3.18 1.95
CA ARG A 108 14.83 1.96 1.14
C ARG A 108 13.58 1.06 1.19
N HIS A 109 13.65 -0.07 0.49
CA HIS A 109 12.56 -1.04 0.32
C HIS A 109 11.77 -1.31 1.61
N VAL A 110 10.44 -1.46 1.47
CA VAL A 110 9.55 -1.88 2.55
C VAL A 110 10.12 -3.14 3.21
N PRO A 111 10.37 -3.14 4.53
CA PRO A 111 10.96 -4.29 5.20
C PRO A 111 10.11 -5.55 4.99
N SER A 112 10.76 -6.68 4.74
CA SER A 112 10.08 -7.97 4.56
C SER A 112 9.19 -8.34 5.75
N SER A 113 9.52 -7.87 6.96
CA SER A 113 8.68 -8.05 8.16
C SER A 113 7.32 -7.36 8.05
N VAL A 114 7.25 -6.19 7.41
CA VAL A 114 5.99 -5.46 7.16
C VAL A 114 5.17 -6.22 6.13
N LEU A 115 5.81 -6.70 5.06
CA LEU A 115 5.15 -7.49 4.01
C LEU A 115 4.64 -8.84 4.53
N ASN A 116 5.40 -9.51 5.41
CA ASN A 116 5.01 -10.78 6.01
C ASN A 116 3.86 -10.63 7.02
N GLY A 117 3.68 -9.44 7.60
CA GLY A 117 2.55 -9.12 8.48
C GLY A 117 1.24 -8.86 7.73
N LEU A 118 1.31 -8.63 6.41
CA LEU A 118 0.14 -8.52 5.54
C LEU A 118 -0.23 -9.95 5.11
N GLY A 119 -1.17 -10.58 5.82
CA GLY A 119 -1.47 -12.00 5.68
C GLY A 119 -2.05 -12.42 4.33
N SER A 120 -2.55 -11.46 3.53
CA SER A 120 -2.90 -11.72 2.12
C SER A 120 -1.69 -11.89 1.20
N LEU A 121 -0.49 -11.48 1.63
CA LEU A 121 0.77 -11.60 0.90
C LEU A 121 1.60 -12.79 1.38
N LYS A 122 0.99 -13.79 2.04
CA LYS A 122 1.66 -15.07 2.29
C LYS A 122 2.06 -15.68 0.95
N THR A 123 3.27 -15.34 0.50
CA THR A 123 4.02 -16.16 -0.42
C THR A 123 4.15 -17.51 0.27
N ASP A 124 3.72 -18.58 -0.38
CA ASP A 124 3.92 -19.92 0.13
C ASP A 124 5.42 -20.07 0.40
N GLY A 125 5.82 -19.92 1.66
CA GLY A 125 7.19 -20.15 2.14
C GLY A 125 7.58 -21.64 2.04
N GLY A 126 6.78 -22.45 1.35
CA GLY A 126 7.21 -23.72 0.83
C GLY A 126 8.26 -23.45 -0.24
N GLY A 127 9.54 -23.47 0.15
CA GLY A 127 10.62 -23.70 -0.80
C GLY A 127 10.23 -24.84 -1.75
N LEU A 128 10.64 -24.72 -3.01
CA LEU A 128 10.30 -25.64 -4.11
C LEU A 128 10.05 -27.07 -3.60
N LYS A 129 8.78 -27.45 -3.47
CA LYS A 129 8.39 -28.84 -3.18
C LYS A 129 8.54 -29.63 -4.47
N LEU A 130 9.79 -29.95 -4.79
CA LEU A 130 10.11 -30.75 -5.96
C LEU A 130 9.58 -32.17 -5.74
N THR A 131 8.87 -32.66 -6.73
CA THR A 131 8.48 -34.05 -6.85
C THR A 131 9.72 -34.91 -7.09
N LEU A 132 9.61 -36.22 -6.82
CA LEU A 132 10.71 -37.18 -7.03
C LEU A 132 11.27 -37.13 -8.47
N ARG A 133 10.40 -36.82 -9.44
CA ARG A 133 10.75 -36.67 -10.85
C ARG A 133 11.66 -35.47 -11.10
N GLU A 134 11.39 -34.35 -10.45
CA GLU A 134 12.16 -33.11 -10.63
C GLU A 134 13.55 -33.23 -9.99
N TYR A 135 13.65 -33.92 -8.84
CA TYR A 135 14.95 -34.30 -8.28
C TYR A 135 15.77 -35.18 -9.23
N ALA A 136 15.15 -36.20 -9.84
CA ALA A 136 15.83 -37.09 -10.78
C ALA A 136 16.35 -36.36 -12.03
N LEU A 137 15.61 -35.36 -12.52
CA LEU A 137 16.01 -34.52 -13.65
C LEU A 137 17.23 -33.65 -13.31
N ILE A 138 17.25 -33.02 -12.13
CA ILE A 138 18.39 -32.21 -11.69
C ILE A 138 19.64 -33.08 -11.56
N THR A 139 19.53 -34.24 -10.91
CA THR A 139 20.67 -35.15 -10.73
C THR A 139 21.14 -35.76 -12.05
N GLY A 140 20.22 -36.07 -12.97
CA GLY A 140 20.55 -36.64 -14.28
C GLY A 140 21.34 -35.67 -15.16
N ILE A 141 21.04 -34.37 -15.09
CA ILE A 141 21.77 -33.34 -15.85
C ILE A 141 23.15 -33.05 -15.23
N SER A 142 23.31 -33.15 -13.91
CA SER A 142 24.62 -32.99 -13.25
C SER A 142 25.54 -34.21 -13.38
N SER A 143 25.06 -35.31 -13.96
CA SER A 143 25.82 -36.56 -14.15
C SER A 143 26.30 -36.76 -15.60
N ALA A 144 26.19 -35.72 -16.44
CA ALA A 144 26.59 -35.73 -17.85
C ALA A 144 27.86 -34.88 -18.09
#